data_AF-A0A094G7W9-F1
#
_entry.id   AF-A0A094G7W9-F1
#
_cell.length_a   1.000
_cell.length_b   1.000
_cell.length_c   1.000
_cell.angle_alpha   90.00
_cell.angle_beta   90.00
_cell.angle_gamma   90.00
#
_symmetry.space_group_name_H-M   'P 1'
#
loop_
_entity.id
_entity.type
_entity.pdbx_description
1 polymer ?
#
loop_
_entity_poly.entity_id
_entity_poly.type
_entity_poly.pdbx_seq_one_letter_code
_entity_poly.pdbx_strand_id
1 'polypeptide(L)'
;MIELNIRVGFRATGLVLYDLDYVISKLDVQLCMPTPTPTLPVIWEPKTLRNVLETQSQSTYLKDWIIQHQNSSPTLLLQSINQVAKGAASAIHELTLLQEENAALCKANDLLSQRRRTKKRRLQEGGVLTVEAVQDLEAQREANIQLQADLQERGGRTKQTKPQKRCCRCCGQIGHNVRTCPNIIDTSDDSNAEELE
;
A
#
# COMPACT_ATOMS: atom_id res chain seq x y z
N MET A 1 -36.39 -92.65 25.19
CA MET A 1 -37.83 -92.34 25.07
C MET A 1 -38.24 -91.05 25.78
N ILE A 2 -37.70 -90.74 26.97
CA ILE A 2 -38.08 -89.53 27.74
C ILE A 2 -37.66 -88.23 27.04
N GLU A 3 -36.45 -88.16 26.48
CA GLU A 3 -35.94 -86.95 25.79
C GLU A 3 -36.75 -86.57 24.54
N LEU A 4 -37.28 -87.56 23.82
CA LEU A 4 -38.09 -87.34 22.61
C LEU A 4 -39.44 -86.69 22.96
N ASN A 5 -40.09 -87.18 24.03
CA ASN A 5 -41.36 -86.62 24.50
C ASN A 5 -41.19 -85.18 25.02
N ILE A 6 -40.07 -84.92 25.70
CA ILE A 6 -39.73 -83.57 26.17
C ILE A 6 -39.56 -82.62 24.98
N ARG A 7 -38.77 -82.98 23.96
CA ARG A 7 -38.56 -82.14 22.76
C ARG A 7 -39.84 -81.90 21.95
N VAL A 8 -40.73 -82.89 21.87
CA VAL A 8 -42.03 -82.76 21.17
C VAL A 8 -42.96 -81.80 21.91
N GLY A 9 -43.00 -81.85 23.26
CA GLY A 9 -43.77 -80.90 24.07
C GLY A 9 -43.31 -79.44 23.91
N PHE A 10 -41.99 -79.23 23.84
CA PHE A 10 -41.40 -77.92 23.58
C PHE A 10 -41.70 -77.40 22.16
N ARG A 11 -41.68 -78.27 21.13
CA ARG A 11 -42.13 -77.89 19.77
C ARG A 11 -43.60 -77.49 19.72
N ALA A 12 -44.47 -78.20 20.44
CA ALA A 12 -45.91 -77.93 20.43
C ALA A 12 -46.28 -76.57 21.05
N THR A 13 -45.45 -76.06 21.95
CA THR A 13 -45.64 -74.76 22.63
C THR A 13 -44.91 -73.60 21.95
N GLY A 14 -44.18 -73.87 20.86
CA GLY A 14 -43.35 -72.87 20.18
C GLY A 14 -42.08 -72.48 20.94
N LEU A 15 -41.81 -73.13 22.08
CA LEU A 15 -40.63 -72.93 22.91
C LEU A 15 -39.52 -73.88 22.46
N VAL A 16 -39.06 -73.75 21.22
CA VAL A 16 -37.94 -74.54 20.71
C VAL A 16 -36.68 -74.23 21.52
N LEU A 17 -36.03 -75.28 22.02
CA LEU A 17 -34.72 -75.24 22.68
C LEU A 17 -33.72 -74.48 21.81
N TYR A 18 -33.38 -73.27 22.26
CA TYR A 18 -32.19 -72.48 21.96
C TYR A 18 -31.39 -72.92 20.72
N ASP A 19 -31.90 -72.57 19.54
CA ASP A 19 -31.12 -72.62 18.30
C ASP A 19 -30.19 -71.40 18.29
N LEU A 20 -28.93 -71.63 18.70
CA LEU A 20 -27.89 -70.61 18.76
C LEU A 20 -27.72 -69.89 17.42
N ASP A 21 -27.76 -70.61 16.31
CA ASP A 21 -27.55 -70.04 14.98
C ASP A 21 -28.77 -69.20 14.54
N TYR A 22 -29.98 -69.63 14.90
CA TYR A 22 -31.19 -68.83 14.73
C TYR A 22 -31.18 -67.57 15.60
N VAL A 23 -30.76 -67.67 16.86
CA VAL A 23 -30.66 -66.52 17.78
C VAL A 23 -29.59 -65.54 17.30
N ILE A 24 -28.43 -66.03 16.85
CA ILE A 24 -27.34 -65.20 16.30
C ILE A 24 -27.78 -64.54 14.99
N SER A 25 -28.49 -65.24 14.10
CA SER A 25 -29.00 -64.65 12.85
C SER A 25 -30.14 -63.64 13.05
N LYS A 26 -30.81 -63.67 14.21
CA LYS A 26 -31.83 -62.68 14.61
C LYS A 26 -31.26 -61.55 15.48
N LEU A 27 -30.08 -61.74 16.07
CA LEU A 27 -29.31 -60.69 16.73
C LEU A 27 -28.66 -59.80 15.66
N ASP A 28 -29.45 -58.92 15.04
CA ASP A 28 -28.91 -57.77 14.33
C ASP A 28 -28.35 -56.80 15.38
N VAL A 29 -27.15 -57.11 15.89
CA VAL A 29 -26.45 -56.23 16.83
C VAL A 29 -25.93 -55.04 16.04
N GLN A 30 -26.81 -54.09 15.76
CA GLN A 30 -26.38 -52.74 15.45
C GLN A 30 -25.73 -52.22 16.72
N LEU A 31 -24.40 -52.25 16.77
CA LEU A 31 -23.62 -51.49 17.73
C LEU A 31 -24.01 -50.02 17.50
N CYS A 32 -25.05 -49.58 18.20
CA CYS A 32 -25.37 -48.17 18.35
C CYS A 32 -24.28 -47.62 19.26
N MET A 33 -23.11 -47.36 18.65
CA MET A 33 -22.18 -46.38 19.20
C MET A 33 -23.05 -45.17 19.53
N PRO A 34 -22.99 -44.61 20.76
CA PRO A 34 -23.66 -43.35 21.01
C PRO A 34 -23.13 -42.40 19.94
N THR A 35 -23.98 -42.07 18.97
CA THR A 35 -23.67 -41.11 17.93
C THR A 35 -23.15 -39.90 18.69
N PRO A 36 -21.88 -39.49 18.52
CA PRO A 36 -21.43 -38.25 19.12
C PRO A 36 -22.45 -37.23 18.66
N THR A 37 -23.11 -36.58 19.63
CA THR A 37 -24.13 -35.56 19.36
C THR A 37 -23.65 -34.78 18.16
N PRO A 38 -24.41 -34.72 17.04
CA PRO A 38 -24.00 -33.92 15.92
C PRO A 38 -23.96 -32.49 16.47
N THR A 39 -22.77 -32.09 16.91
CA THR A 39 -22.40 -30.69 16.98
C THR A 39 -22.63 -30.31 15.54
N LEU A 40 -23.72 -29.59 15.28
CA LEU A 40 -24.08 -29.14 13.94
C LEU A 40 -22.75 -28.68 13.33
N PRO A 41 -22.26 -29.35 12.27
CA PRO A 41 -20.97 -28.97 11.71
C PRO A 41 -21.13 -27.49 11.43
N VAL A 42 -20.24 -26.67 12.01
CA VAL A 42 -20.20 -25.23 11.78
C VAL A 42 -20.49 -25.06 10.31
N ILE A 43 -21.69 -24.52 10.00
CA ILE A 43 -22.16 -24.45 8.63
C ILE A 43 -21.08 -23.68 7.92
N TRP A 44 -20.43 -24.33 6.96
CA TRP A 44 -19.32 -23.74 6.24
C TRP A 44 -19.87 -22.50 5.54
N GLU A 45 -19.58 -21.33 6.08
CA GLU A 45 -19.89 -20.06 5.45
C GLU A 45 -18.80 -19.77 4.42
N PRO A 46 -19.13 -19.75 3.10
CA PRO A 46 -18.15 -19.42 2.08
C PRO A 46 -17.75 -17.96 2.23
N LYS A 47 -16.66 -17.71 2.95
CA LYS A 47 -16.08 -16.38 3.10
C LYS A 47 -15.32 -16.03 1.83
N THR A 48 -15.59 -14.86 1.24
CA THR A 48 -14.84 -14.35 0.08
C THR A 48 -13.36 -14.24 0.47
N LEU A 49 -12.54 -15.10 -0.14
CA LEU A 49 -11.10 -15.16 0.05
C LEU A 49 -10.47 -13.86 -0.44
N ARG A 50 -9.71 -13.18 0.44
CA ARG A 50 -9.05 -11.90 0.11
C ARG A 50 -7.56 -12.05 -0.12
N ASN A 51 -7.01 -13.19 0.29
CA ASN A 51 -5.58 -13.47 0.22
C ASN A 51 -5.32 -14.85 -0.41
N VAL A 52 -4.22 -14.93 -1.16
CA VAL A 52 -3.69 -16.18 -1.70
C VAL A 52 -3.39 -17.17 -0.57
N LEU A 53 -2.86 -16.70 0.57
CA LEU A 53 -2.58 -17.56 1.73
C LEU A 53 -3.86 -18.19 2.30
N GLU A 54 -4.94 -17.40 2.40
CA GLU A 54 -6.24 -17.91 2.84
C GLU A 54 -6.78 -18.95 1.85
N THR A 55 -6.60 -18.72 0.54
CA THR A 55 -7.03 -19.63 -0.52
C THR A 55 -6.30 -20.97 -0.43
N GLN A 56 -5.00 -20.94 -0.17
CA GLN A 56 -4.20 -22.15 0.05
C GLN A 56 -4.65 -22.90 1.30
N SER A 57 -4.84 -22.19 2.42
CA SER A 57 -5.29 -22.80 3.68
C SER A 57 -6.68 -23.44 3.57
N GLN A 58 -7.61 -22.82 2.83
CA GLN A 58 -8.92 -23.40 2.57
C GLN A 58 -8.83 -24.60 1.62
N SER A 59 -7.97 -24.54 0.61
CA SER A 59 -7.73 -25.67 -0.29
C SER A 59 -7.18 -26.89 0.47
N THR A 60 -6.22 -26.70 1.39
CA THR A 60 -5.68 -27.79 2.21
C THR A 60 -6.74 -28.35 3.14
N TYR A 61 -7.49 -27.49 3.82
CA TYR A 61 -8.58 -27.92 4.70
C TYR A 61 -9.62 -28.77 3.96
N LEU A 62 -10.07 -28.33 2.78
CA LEU A 62 -11.04 -29.08 1.99
C LEU A 62 -10.47 -30.43 1.54
N LYS A 63 -9.20 -30.50 1.13
CA LYS A 63 -8.55 -31.76 0.76
C LYS A 63 -8.50 -32.73 1.93
N ASP A 64 -8.08 -32.26 3.10
CA ASP A 64 -7.99 -33.08 4.31
C ASP A 64 -9.36 -33.61 4.72
N TRP A 65 -10.40 -32.78 4.60
CA TRP A 65 -11.79 -33.18 4.82
C TRP A 65 -12.22 -34.30 3.87
N ILE A 66 -11.94 -34.19 2.57
CA ILE A 66 -12.30 -35.20 1.56
C ILE A 66 -11.62 -36.54 1.82
N ILE A 67 -10.33 -36.50 2.18
CA ILE A 67 -9.53 -37.69 2.49
C ILE A 67 -10.10 -38.44 3.70
N GLN A 68 -10.68 -37.72 4.67
CA GLN A 68 -11.23 -38.31 5.89
C GLN A 68 -12.65 -38.90 5.73
N HIS A 69 -13.33 -38.67 4.61
CA HIS A 69 -14.70 -39.18 4.37
C HIS A 69 -14.69 -40.57 3.72
N GLN A 70 -15.34 -41.54 4.37
CA GLN A 70 -15.31 -42.98 4.03
C GLN A 70 -15.86 -43.37 2.64
N ASN A 71 -16.55 -42.46 1.94
CA ASN A 71 -17.26 -42.76 0.68
C ASN A 71 -16.83 -41.86 -0.51
N SER A 72 -15.77 -41.07 -0.37
CA SER A 72 -15.32 -40.18 -1.44
C SER A 72 -14.39 -40.91 -2.40
N SER A 73 -14.60 -40.78 -3.72
CA SER A 73 -13.55 -41.08 -4.71
C SER A 73 -12.54 -39.93 -4.70
N PRO A 74 -11.33 -40.11 -4.15
CA PRO A 74 -10.48 -38.99 -3.75
C PRO A 74 -9.86 -38.24 -4.95
N THR A 75 -9.60 -38.92 -6.07
CA THR A 75 -8.67 -38.39 -7.07
C THR A 75 -9.21 -37.21 -7.88
N LEU A 76 -10.40 -37.35 -8.47
CA LEU A 76 -10.96 -36.31 -9.35
C LEU A 76 -11.31 -35.04 -8.57
N LEU A 77 -11.90 -35.19 -7.39
CA LEU A 77 -12.38 -34.08 -6.58
C LEU A 77 -11.21 -33.27 -5.97
N LEU A 78 -10.15 -33.95 -5.52
CA LEU A 78 -8.92 -33.29 -5.08
C LEU A 78 -8.23 -32.51 -6.23
N GLN A 79 -8.26 -33.05 -7.45
CA GLN A 79 -7.74 -32.36 -8.63
C GLN A 79 -8.54 -31.09 -8.95
N SER A 80 -9.87 -31.17 -8.93
CA SER A 80 -10.74 -30.01 -9.15
C SER A 80 -10.50 -28.91 -8.11
N ILE A 81 -10.34 -29.24 -6.83
CA ILE A 81 -10.02 -28.27 -5.78
C ILE A 81 -8.66 -27.61 -5.98
N ASN A 82 -7.66 -28.38 -6.42
CA ASN A 82 -6.36 -27.82 -6.78
C ASN A 82 -6.47 -26.81 -7.93
N GLN A 83 -7.26 -27.12 -8.96
CA GLN A 83 -7.45 -26.23 -10.11
C GLN A 83 -8.18 -24.95 -9.70
N VAL A 84 -9.24 -25.06 -8.90
CA VAL A 84 -9.98 -23.92 -8.37
C VAL A 84 -9.09 -23.05 -7.47
N ALA A 85 -8.30 -23.65 -6.58
CA ALA A 85 -7.39 -22.91 -5.71
C ALA A 85 -6.31 -22.16 -6.50
N LYS A 86 -5.76 -22.77 -7.56
CA LYS A 86 -4.81 -22.10 -8.46
C LYS A 86 -5.48 -20.94 -9.21
N GLY A 87 -6.67 -21.15 -9.77
CA GLY A 87 -7.42 -20.11 -10.47
C GLY A 87 -7.78 -18.94 -9.56
N ALA A 88 -8.23 -19.22 -8.34
CA ALA A 88 -8.53 -18.20 -7.33
C ALA A 88 -7.27 -17.42 -6.92
N ALA A 89 -6.13 -18.10 -6.72
CA ALA A 89 -4.86 -17.44 -6.42
C ALA A 89 -4.41 -16.49 -7.55
N SER A 90 -4.53 -16.92 -8.81
CA SER A 90 -4.23 -16.06 -9.96
C SER A 90 -5.16 -14.85 -10.04
N ALA A 91 -6.47 -15.06 -9.88
CA ALA A 91 -7.45 -13.97 -9.91
C ALA A 91 -7.24 -12.96 -8.77
N ILE A 92 -6.88 -13.43 -7.57
CA ILE A 92 -6.55 -12.54 -6.44
C ILE A 92 -5.31 -11.71 -6.76
N HIS A 93 -4.27 -12.31 -7.35
CA HIS A 93 -3.07 -11.57 -7.75
C HIS A 93 -3.38 -10.49 -8.79
N GLU A 94 -4.12 -10.84 -9.85
CA GLU A 94 -4.57 -9.87 -10.85
C GLU A 94 -5.41 -8.75 -10.22
N LEU A 95 -6.32 -9.09 -9.31
CA LEU A 95 -7.13 -8.11 -8.59
C LEU A 95 -6.27 -7.15 -7.75
N THR A 96 -5.22 -7.64 -7.09
CA THR A 96 -4.30 -6.77 -6.35
C THR A 96 -3.57 -5.79 -7.27
N LEU A 97 -3.08 -6.25 -8.43
CA LEU A 97 -2.42 -5.38 -9.41
C LEU A 97 -3.38 -4.33 -9.97
N LEU A 98 -4.60 -4.74 -10.32
CA LEU A 98 -5.64 -3.84 -10.82
C LEU A 98 -6.03 -2.80 -9.78
N GLN A 99 -6.08 -3.16 -8.50
CA GLN A 99 -6.38 -2.20 -7.43
C GLN A 99 -5.28 -1.15 -7.30
N GLU A 100 -4.01 -1.54 -7.38
CA GLU A 100 -2.88 -0.62 -7.34
C GLU A 100 -2.88 0.33 -8.55
N GLU A 101 -3.08 -0.21 -9.76
CA GLU A 101 -3.17 0.58 -10.99
C GLU A 101 -4.34 1.56 -10.94
N ASN A 102 -5.52 1.10 -10.53
CA ASN A 102 -6.71 1.94 -10.41
C ASN A 102 -6.50 3.06 -9.39
N ALA A 103 -5.87 2.77 -8.25
CA ALA A 103 -5.51 3.79 -7.27
C ALA A 103 -4.52 4.83 -7.83
N ALA A 104 -3.54 4.40 -8.63
CA ALA A 104 -2.61 5.30 -9.31
C ALA A 104 -3.32 6.17 -10.37
N LEU A 105 -4.21 5.58 -11.16
CA LEU A 105 -5.02 6.28 -12.16
C LEU A 105 -5.95 7.31 -11.53
N CYS A 106 -6.62 6.98 -10.44
CA CYS A 106 -7.45 7.93 -9.68
C CYS A 106 -6.62 9.14 -9.23
N LYS A 107 -5.46 8.92 -8.61
CA LYS A 107 -4.56 10.01 -8.18
C LYS A 107 -4.10 10.88 -9.35
N ALA A 108 -3.72 10.27 -10.47
CA ALA A 108 -3.31 10.99 -11.67
C ALA A 108 -4.45 11.83 -12.25
N ASN A 109 -5.67 11.27 -12.28
CA ASN A 109 -6.86 11.96 -12.77
C ASN A 109 -7.27 13.13 -11.85
N ASP A 110 -7.16 12.96 -10.54
CA ASP A 110 -7.39 14.03 -9.57
C ASP A 110 -6.43 15.20 -9.80
N LEU A 111 -5.14 14.92 -9.98
CA LEU A 111 -4.14 15.95 -10.29
C LEU A 111 -4.42 16.65 -11.62
N LEU A 112 -4.78 15.90 -12.67
CA LEU A 112 -5.15 16.48 -13.96
C LEU A 112 -6.42 17.34 -13.84
N SER A 113 -7.41 16.87 -13.09
CA SER A 113 -8.65 17.59 -12.83
C SER A 113 -8.39 18.88 -12.06
N GLN A 114 -7.55 18.85 -11.03
CA GLN A 114 -7.10 20.05 -10.31
C GLN A 114 -6.38 21.03 -11.24
N ARG A 115 -5.42 20.57 -12.06
CA ARG A 115 -4.72 21.42 -13.03
C ARG A 115 -5.67 22.09 -14.01
N ARG A 116 -6.65 21.34 -14.54
CA ARG A 116 -7.70 21.87 -15.43
C ARG A 116 -8.54 22.92 -14.72
N ARG A 117 -8.95 22.68 -13.47
CA ARG A 117 -9.71 23.64 -12.65
C ARG A 117 -8.90 24.91 -12.37
N THR A 118 -7.63 24.79 -11.99
CA THR A 118 -6.75 25.94 -11.77
C THR A 118 -6.55 26.75 -13.03
N LYS A 119 -6.30 26.10 -14.18
CA LYS A 119 -6.18 26.79 -15.48
C LYS A 119 -7.49 27.52 -15.83
N LYS A 120 -8.64 26.85 -15.67
CA LYS A 120 -9.95 27.47 -15.91
C LYS A 120 -10.19 28.67 -15.00
N ARG A 121 -9.87 28.56 -13.70
CA ARG A 121 -10.01 29.66 -12.74
C ARG A 121 -9.10 30.84 -13.11
N ARG A 122 -7.84 30.59 -13.46
CA ARG A 122 -6.92 31.65 -13.94
C ARG A 122 -7.45 32.36 -15.18
N LEU A 123 -8.01 31.62 -16.13
CA LEU A 123 -8.62 32.21 -17.33
C LEU A 123 -9.88 33.02 -17.00
N GLN A 124 -10.69 32.58 -16.02
CA GLN A 124 -11.86 33.33 -15.56
C GLN A 124 -11.45 34.60 -14.80
N GLU A 125 -10.47 34.52 -13.90
CA GLU A 125 -9.91 35.67 -13.15
C GLU A 125 -9.24 36.69 -14.09
N GLY A 126 -8.59 36.22 -15.16
CA GLY A 126 -7.99 37.07 -16.18
C GLY A 126 -9.00 37.81 -17.06
N GLY A 127 -10.29 37.44 -16.99
CA GLY A 127 -11.35 38.04 -17.80
C GLY A 127 -11.13 37.96 -19.31
N VAL A 128 -12.01 38.58 -20.07
CA VAL A 128 -11.75 38.93 -21.47
C VAL A 128 -11.33 40.40 -21.45
N LEU A 129 -10.07 40.68 -21.79
CA LEU A 129 -9.58 42.06 -21.95
C LEU A 129 -10.34 42.71 -23.12
N THR A 130 -11.12 43.74 -22.81
CA THR A 130 -11.76 44.58 -23.84
C THR A 130 -10.70 45.44 -24.52
N VAL A 131 -10.93 45.82 -25.77
CA VAL A 131 -10.00 46.66 -26.55
C VAL A 131 -9.68 47.97 -25.81
N GLU A 132 -10.68 48.55 -25.14
CA GLU A 132 -10.53 49.76 -24.33
C GLU A 132 -9.57 49.56 -23.15
N ALA A 133 -9.70 48.46 -22.41
CA ALA A 133 -8.80 48.15 -21.29
C ALA A 133 -7.34 47.92 -21.74
N VAL A 134 -7.14 47.44 -22.97
CA VAL A 134 -5.80 47.31 -23.57
C VAL A 134 -5.23 48.69 -23.90
N GLN A 135 -6.04 49.57 -24.49
CA GLN A 135 -5.63 50.95 -24.80
C GLN A 135 -5.25 51.73 -23.53
N ASP A 136 -6.00 51.58 -22.44
CA ASP A 136 -5.68 52.22 -21.16
C ASP A 136 -4.34 51.74 -20.58
N LEU A 137 -4.04 50.44 -20.69
CA LEU A 137 -2.75 49.88 -20.25
C LEU A 137 -1.58 50.37 -21.11
N GLU A 138 -1.79 50.52 -22.42
CA GLU A 138 -0.79 51.09 -23.33
C GLU A 138 -0.52 52.55 -22.98
N ALA A 139 -1.56 53.36 -22.79
CA ALA A 139 -1.44 54.75 -22.36
C ALA A 139 -0.70 54.87 -21.01
N GLN A 140 -1.01 53.99 -20.05
CA GLN A 140 -0.32 53.97 -18.75
C GLN A 140 1.16 53.57 -18.88
N ARG A 141 1.48 52.62 -19.79
CA ARG A 141 2.86 52.21 -20.05
C ARG A 141 3.66 53.34 -20.69
N GLU A 142 3.06 54.04 -21.64
CA GLU A 142 3.69 55.16 -22.35
C GLU A 142 3.96 56.34 -21.39
N ALA A 143 3.00 56.65 -20.52
CA ALA A 143 3.19 57.64 -19.45
C ALA A 143 4.34 57.26 -18.49
N ASN A 144 4.48 55.98 -18.11
CA ASN A 144 5.58 55.53 -17.27
C ASN A 144 6.94 55.63 -17.95
N ILE A 145 7.02 55.31 -19.25
CA ILE A 145 8.24 55.47 -20.04
C ILE A 145 8.66 56.94 -20.07
N GLN A 146 7.69 57.84 -20.28
CA GLN A 146 7.94 59.27 -20.30
C GLN A 146 8.43 59.79 -18.94
N LEU A 147 7.78 59.39 -17.83
CA LEU A 147 8.23 59.73 -16.49
C LEU A 147 9.65 59.22 -16.19
N GLN A 148 10.00 58.03 -16.69
CA GLN A 148 11.33 57.46 -16.51
C GLN A 148 12.40 58.23 -17.31
N ALA A 149 12.08 58.65 -18.53
CA ALA A 149 12.93 59.51 -19.34
C ALA A 149 13.15 60.88 -18.66
N ASP A 150 12.08 61.50 -18.18
CA ASP A 150 12.15 62.78 -17.46
C ASP A 150 13.01 62.68 -16.19
N LEU A 151 12.91 61.58 -15.43
CA LEU A 151 13.76 61.33 -14.26
C LEU A 151 15.24 61.17 -14.63
N GLN A 152 15.55 60.55 -15.77
CA GLN A 152 16.91 60.42 -16.27
C GLN A 152 17.47 61.77 -16.73
N GLU A 153 16.68 62.59 -17.42
CA GLU A 153 17.07 63.94 -17.83
C GLU A 153 17.27 64.88 -16.63
N ARG A 154 16.37 64.83 -15.63
CA ARG A 154 16.48 65.62 -14.40
C ARG A 154 17.66 65.19 -13.52
N GLY A 155 18.03 63.90 -13.58
CA GLY A 155 19.19 63.32 -12.90
C GLY A 155 20.55 63.69 -13.51
N GLY A 156 20.57 64.26 -14.72
CA GLY A 156 21.79 64.63 -15.45
C GLY A 156 22.59 65.80 -14.87
N ARG A 157 22.08 66.54 -13.88
CA ARG A 157 22.75 67.76 -13.37
C ARG A 157 23.30 67.73 -11.95
N THR A 158 23.05 66.71 -11.12
CA THR A 158 23.61 66.68 -9.75
C THR A 158 23.76 65.26 -9.19
N LYS A 159 24.82 64.54 -9.59
CA LYS A 159 25.36 63.44 -8.78
C LYS A 159 26.82 63.72 -8.46
N GLN A 160 27.05 64.62 -7.50
CA GLN A 160 28.32 64.66 -6.79
C GLN A 160 28.39 63.42 -5.88
N THR A 161 28.95 62.33 -6.40
CA THR A 161 29.40 61.23 -5.57
C THR A 161 30.55 61.76 -4.71
N LYS A 162 30.29 62.02 -3.43
CA LYS A 162 31.34 62.45 -2.48
C LYS A 162 32.49 61.43 -2.51
N PRO A 163 33.76 61.85 -2.61
CA PRO A 163 34.88 60.92 -2.61
C PRO A 163 34.94 60.22 -1.25
N GLN A 164 34.74 58.91 -1.25
CA GLN A 164 34.85 58.07 -0.07
C GLN A 164 36.29 58.16 0.45
N LYS A 165 36.50 58.63 1.69
CA LYS A 165 37.83 58.76 2.30
C LYS A 165 38.47 57.37 2.35
N ARG A 166 39.66 57.22 1.76
CA ARG A 166 40.38 55.93 1.71
C ARG A 166 40.99 55.62 3.07
N CYS A 167 40.67 54.45 3.61
CA CYS A 167 41.25 53.90 4.84
C CYS A 167 42.38 52.91 4.51
N CYS A 168 43.35 52.77 5.42
CA CYS A 168 44.38 51.74 5.37
C CYS A 168 43.72 50.35 5.46
N ARG A 169 44.08 49.42 4.56
CA ARG A 169 43.50 48.07 4.55
C ARG A 169 44.02 47.17 5.68
N CYS A 170 45.15 47.54 6.30
CA CYS A 170 45.77 46.77 7.39
C CYS A 170 45.15 47.11 8.76
N CYS A 171 45.00 48.41 9.09
CA CYS A 171 44.49 48.84 10.41
C CYS A 171 43.17 49.65 10.36
N GLY A 172 42.63 49.91 9.17
CA GLY A 172 41.36 50.63 9.01
C GLY A 172 41.41 52.15 9.21
N GLN A 173 42.56 52.74 9.57
CA GLN A 173 42.68 54.18 9.82
C GLN A 173 42.88 55.00 8.54
N ILE A 174 42.38 56.23 8.52
CA ILE A 174 42.52 57.19 7.41
C ILE A 174 43.83 57.96 7.60
N GLY A 175 44.58 58.19 6.51
CA GLY A 175 45.78 59.05 6.52
C GLY A 175 47.09 58.35 6.19
N HIS A 176 47.10 57.01 6.08
CA HIS A 176 48.24 56.24 5.61
C HIS A 176 47.78 55.05 4.74
N ASN A 177 48.69 54.46 3.98
CA ASN A 177 48.42 53.25 3.21
C ASN A 177 49.06 52.04 3.90
N VAL A 178 48.80 50.84 3.39
CA VAL A 178 49.33 49.60 3.99
C VAL A 178 50.86 49.64 4.11
N ARG A 179 51.60 50.23 3.16
CA ARG A 179 53.07 50.24 3.18
C ARG A 179 53.67 51.16 4.25
N THR A 180 52.92 52.15 4.72
CA THR A 180 53.34 53.06 5.78
C THR A 180 52.59 52.80 7.09
N CYS A 181 52.01 51.60 7.24
CA CYS A 181 51.27 51.24 8.45
C CYS A 181 52.26 50.93 9.58
N PRO A 182 52.18 51.64 10.73
CA PRO A 182 53.07 51.43 11.87
C PRO A 182 52.91 50.05 12.55
N ASN A 183 51.85 49.31 12.23
CA ASN A 183 51.55 47.99 12.81
C ASN A 183 52.21 46.82 12.06
N ILE A 184 53.14 47.07 11.12
CA ILE A 184 53.74 46.01 10.27
C ILE A 184 55.00 45.38 10.87
N ILE A 185 55.59 45.98 11.91
CA ILE A 185 56.84 45.49 12.50
C ILE A 185 56.49 44.77 13.81
N ASP A 186 56.28 43.45 13.73
CA ASP A 186 56.48 42.48 14.83
C ASP A 186 56.30 41.05 14.29
N THR A 187 57.21 40.60 13.43
CA THR A 187 57.60 39.17 13.31
C THR A 187 58.95 39.09 12.61
N SER A 188 60.00 39.49 13.30
CA SER A 188 61.34 38.93 13.11
C SER A 188 61.82 38.50 14.48
N ASP A 189 61.90 37.18 14.71
CA ASP A 189 63.14 36.53 15.12
C ASP A 189 62.92 35.02 15.33
N ASP A 190 63.63 34.26 14.50
CA ASP A 190 64.35 33.00 14.71
C ASP A 190 63.79 31.88 15.60
N SER A 191 63.68 30.68 15.02
CA SER A 191 64.53 29.53 15.41
C SER A 191 64.32 28.31 14.50
N ASN A 192 65.41 27.56 14.41
CA ASN A 192 65.84 26.55 13.44
C ASN A 192 65.48 25.09 13.87
N ALA A 193 65.88 24.10 13.04
CA ALA A 193 65.98 22.63 13.25
C ALA A 193 64.76 21.77 12.79
N GLU A 194 64.90 20.93 11.75
CA GLU A 194 65.31 19.48 11.75
C GLU A 194 64.22 18.58 12.38
N GLU A 195 63.84 17.38 11.93
CA GLU A 195 64.35 16.40 10.97
C GLU A 195 63.20 15.39 10.66
N LEU A 196 63.48 14.48 9.73
CA LEU A 196 62.64 13.38 9.25
C LEU A 196 62.27 12.33 10.32
N GLU A 197 61.01 11.89 10.31
CA GLU A 197 60.58 10.47 10.14
C GLU A 197 59.06 10.41 9.90
#